data_AF-A0AAV2EQM6-F1
#
_entry.id   AF-A0AAV2EQM6-F1
#
_cell.length_a   1.000
_cell.length_b   1.000
_cell.length_c   1.000
_cell.angle_alpha   90.00
_cell.angle_beta   90.00
_cell.angle_gamma   90.00
#
_symmetry.space_group_name_H-M   'P 1'
#
loop_
_entity.id
_entity.type
_entity.pdbx_description
1 polymer ?
#
loop_
_entity_poly.entity_id
_entity_poly.type
_entity_poly.pdbx_seq_one_letter_code
_entity_poly.pdbx_strand_id
1 'polypeptide(L)'
;MRRFQCHVTSPTDAKGYFFKTLPSNNKLVKNSWENCKAFLEQSPLEECGVPSNVNRGIDGYKLSSHRILQDKHLKLYPVGPFFYTPEHKPMVNRAPAGGY
;
A
#
# COMPACT_ATOMS: atom_id res chain seq x y z
N MET A 1 -24.57 -12.58 10.03
CA MET A 1 -24.41 -11.14 9.74
C MET A 1 -22.93 -10.87 9.42
N ARG A 2 -22.56 -10.54 8.18
CA ARG A 2 -21.17 -10.10 7.86
C ARG A 2 -21.20 -8.63 7.44
N ARG A 3 -20.66 -7.75 8.28
CA ARG A 3 -20.27 -6.40 7.86
C ARG A 3 -18.78 -6.23 8.10
N PHE A 4 -17.99 -6.52 7.07
CA PHE A 4 -16.63 -6.02 6.92
C PHE A 4 -16.69 -5.03 5.78
N GLN A 5 -16.78 -3.73 6.08
CA GLN A 5 -16.77 -2.72 5.01
C GLN A 5 -15.49 -1.90 5.11
N CYS A 6 -14.50 -2.30 4.33
CA CYS A 6 -13.29 -1.54 4.10
C CYS A 6 -13.20 -1.25 2.62
N HIS A 7 -13.55 -0.02 2.22
CA HIS A 7 -13.04 0.58 1.01
C HIS A 7 -12.82 2.07 1.31
N VAL A 8 -11.55 2.43 1.49
CA VAL A 8 -11.08 3.77 1.75
C VAL A 8 -9.82 3.94 0.92
N THR A 9 -9.86 4.86 -0.04
CA THR A 9 -8.68 5.21 -0.86
C THR A 9 -8.15 6.57 -0.41
N SER A 10 -6.85 6.76 -0.55
CA SER A 10 -6.19 8.03 -0.31
C SER A 10 -4.99 8.14 -1.25
N PRO A 11 -4.83 9.26 -1.97
CA PRO A 11 -3.59 9.52 -2.67
C PRO A 11 -2.45 9.70 -1.66
N THR A 12 -1.23 9.47 -2.11
CA THR A 12 -0.02 9.89 -1.40
C THR A 12 0.16 11.41 -1.50
N ASP A 13 0.90 11.97 -0.54
CA ASP A 13 1.36 13.35 -0.62
C ASP A 13 2.57 13.50 -1.56
N ALA A 14 3.07 14.73 -1.72
CA ALA A 14 4.22 15.03 -2.58
C ALA A 14 5.53 14.33 -2.17
N LYS A 15 5.60 13.76 -0.96
CA LYS A 15 6.76 13.00 -0.45
C LYS A 15 6.53 11.48 -0.53
N GLY A 16 5.38 11.03 -1.02
CA GLY A 16 5.02 9.62 -1.11
C GLY A 16 4.42 9.03 0.17
N TYR A 17 4.09 9.84 1.18
CA TYR A 17 3.41 9.33 2.39
C TYR A 17 1.90 9.29 2.18
N PHE A 18 1.24 8.33 2.83
CA PHE A 18 -0.22 8.30 2.96
C PHE A 18 -0.60 8.22 4.44
N PHE A 19 -1.61 8.99 4.81
CA PHE A 19 -2.19 8.96 6.15
C PHE A 19 -3.69 9.23 6.04
N LYS A 20 -4.51 8.29 6.51
CA LYS A 20 -5.96 8.39 6.39
C LYS A 20 -6.64 8.01 7.70
N THR A 21 -7.53 8.88 8.15
CA THR A 21 -8.42 8.58 9.27
C THR A 21 -9.46 7.57 8.80
N LEU A 22 -9.46 6.41 9.45
CA LEU A 22 -10.44 5.37 9.22
C LEU A 22 -11.73 5.71 10.00
N PRO A 23 -12.92 5.58 9.39
CA PRO A 23 -14.16 5.86 10.11
C PRO A 23 -14.29 4.96 11.35
N SER A 24 -14.91 5.49 12.40
CA SER A 24 -15.17 4.70 13.60
C SER A 24 -16.12 3.57 13.22
N ASN A 25 -15.66 2.32 13.32
CA ASN A 25 -16.53 1.17 13.10
C ASN A 25 -17.63 1.23 14.16
N ASN A 26 -18.90 1.10 13.74
CA ASN A 26 -20.03 0.99 14.66
C ASN A 26 -19.67 0.01 15.78
N LYS A 27 -19.94 0.42 17.03
CA LYS A 27 -19.58 -0.22 18.32
C LYS A 27 -19.82 -1.74 18.42
N LEU A 28 -20.50 -2.34 17.45
CA LEU A 28 -20.90 -3.74 17.36
C LEU A 28 -19.77 -4.68 16.89
N VAL A 29 -18.73 -4.17 16.22
CA VAL A 29 -17.59 -5.02 15.77
C VAL A 29 -16.28 -4.47 16.32
N LYS A 30 -15.91 -4.93 17.53
CA LYS A 30 -14.52 -4.83 18.01
C LYS A 30 -13.61 -5.43 16.92
N ASN A 31 -12.49 -4.75 16.62
CA ASN A 31 -11.43 -5.24 15.74
C ASN A 31 -11.79 -5.36 14.24
N SER A 32 -12.79 -4.62 13.74
CA SER A 32 -13.16 -4.67 12.31
C SER A 32 -12.02 -4.24 11.37
N TRP A 33 -11.19 -3.25 11.74
CA TRP A 33 -10.05 -2.83 10.92
C TRP A 33 -8.91 -3.85 10.85
N GLU A 34 -8.74 -4.71 11.86
CA GLU A 34 -7.70 -5.74 11.88
C GLU A 34 -7.92 -6.83 10.80
N ASN A 35 -9.13 -6.91 10.25
CA ASN A 35 -9.48 -7.81 9.16
C ASN A 35 -9.29 -7.17 7.78
N CYS A 36 -8.91 -5.89 7.73
CA CYS A 36 -8.72 -5.15 6.50
C CYS A 36 -7.27 -5.16 6.05
N LYS A 37 -7.08 -4.96 4.75
CA LYS A 37 -5.77 -4.92 4.11
C LYS A 37 -5.55 -3.56 3.46
N ALA A 38 -4.31 -3.10 3.45
CA ALA A 38 -3.85 -1.98 2.63
C ALA A 38 -3.05 -2.51 1.43
N PHE A 39 -3.31 -2.00 0.23
CA PHE A 39 -2.68 -2.41 -1.02
C PHE A 39 -2.62 -1.23 -2.00
N LEU A 40 -1.86 -1.40 -3.08
CA LEU A 40 -1.73 -0.43 -4.17
C LEU A 40 -2.99 -0.39 -5.03
N GLU A 41 -3.50 0.82 -5.28
CA GLU A 41 -4.68 1.04 -6.14
C GLU A 41 -4.28 1.46 -7.56
N GLN A 42 -3.58 2.60 -7.68
CA GLN A 42 -3.12 3.13 -8.96
C GLN A 42 -1.83 3.96 -8.79
N SER A 43 -1.02 4.02 -9.85
CA SER A 43 0.13 4.94 -9.95
C SER A 43 -0.27 6.24 -10.66
N PRO A 44 0.17 7.42 -10.19
CA PRO A 44 -0.03 8.68 -10.91
C PRO A 44 0.93 8.85 -12.11
N LEU A 45 1.92 7.97 -12.27
CA LEU A 45 2.94 8.04 -13.31
C LEU A 45 2.76 6.88 -14.29
N GLU A 46 2.54 7.20 -15.57
CA GLU A 46 2.37 6.21 -16.63
C GLU A 46 3.62 5.34 -16.81
N GLU A 47 4.80 5.96 -16.80
CA GLU A 47 6.09 5.30 -16.96
C GLU A 47 6.48 4.43 -15.75
N CYS A 48 5.76 4.54 -14.63
CA CYS A 48 5.97 3.79 -13.40
C CYS A 48 4.63 3.19 -12.94
N GLY A 49 4.01 2.39 -13.81
CA GLY A 49 2.67 1.83 -13.61
C GLY A 49 2.63 0.37 -13.14
N VAL A 50 3.76 -0.35 -13.08
CA VAL A 50 3.77 -1.79 -12.77
C VAL A 50 3.77 -2.01 -11.26
N PRO A 51 2.70 -2.56 -10.64
CA PRO A 51 2.65 -2.74 -9.20
C PRO A 51 3.66 -3.80 -8.76
N SER A 52 4.31 -3.58 -7.62
CA SER A 52 5.21 -4.54 -6.98
C SER A 52 4.58 -5.14 -5.72
N ASN A 53 4.76 -6.44 -5.50
CA ASN A 53 4.28 -7.11 -4.30
C ASN A 53 5.22 -6.98 -3.08
N VAL A 54 6.26 -6.13 -3.17
CA VAL A 54 7.07 -5.76 -2.01
C VAL A 54 6.16 -5.23 -0.90
N ASN A 55 6.41 -5.68 0.35
CA ASN A 55 5.57 -5.39 1.52
C ASN A 55 4.09 -5.78 1.38
N ARG A 56 3.76 -6.72 0.49
CA ARG A 56 2.37 -7.13 0.16
C ARG A 56 1.57 -6.00 -0.51
N GLY A 57 2.23 -5.20 -1.35
CA GLY A 57 1.60 -4.13 -2.11
C GLY A 57 0.48 -4.62 -3.04
N ILE A 58 0.50 -5.89 -3.49
CA ILE A 58 -0.54 -6.50 -4.33
C ILE A 58 -1.47 -7.39 -3.48
N ASP A 59 -0.91 -8.32 -2.71
CA ASP A 59 -1.72 -9.27 -1.90
C ASP A 59 -2.47 -8.61 -0.73
N GLY A 60 -2.04 -7.40 -0.39
CA GLY A 60 -2.51 -6.57 0.70
C GLY A 60 -1.90 -6.90 2.05
N TYR A 61 -1.43 -5.85 2.73
CA TYR A 61 -0.90 -5.92 4.08
C TYR A 61 -2.02 -5.83 5.12
N LYS A 62 -2.14 -6.85 5.98
CA LYS A 62 -3.18 -6.91 7.02
C LYS A 62 -2.92 -5.87 8.12
N LEU A 63 -3.94 -5.09 8.48
CA LEU A 63 -3.85 -4.07 9.54
C LEU A 63 -3.96 -4.67 10.95
N SER A 64 -3.25 -5.76 11.24
CA SER A 64 -3.39 -6.50 12.51
C SER A 64 -2.58 -5.93 13.68
N SER A 65 -1.64 -5.02 13.43
CA SER A 65 -0.83 -4.37 14.46
C SER A 65 -1.12 -2.87 14.48
N HIS A 66 -1.24 -2.31 15.69
CA HIS A 66 -1.41 -0.88 15.89
C HIS A 66 -0.49 -0.35 16.99
N ARG A 67 -0.15 0.93 16.88
CA ARG A 67 0.54 1.71 17.90
C ARG A 67 -0.45 2.70 18.48
N ILE A 68 -0.51 2.80 19.81
CA ILE A 68 -1.33 3.80 20.48
C ILE A 68 -0.48 5.06 20.64
N LEU A 69 -0.90 6.16 20.04
CA LEU A 69 -0.30 7.47 20.26
C LEU A 69 -1.20 8.24 21.23
N GLN A 70 -0.86 8.17 22.52
CA GLN A 70 -1.69 8.70 23.61
C GLN A 70 -1.91 10.21 23.47
N ASP A 71 -0.85 10.99 23.22
CA ASP A 71 -0.90 12.45 23.06
C ASP A 71 -1.79 12.92 21.91
N LYS A 72 -2.03 12.04 20.93
CA LYS A 72 -2.87 12.31 19.76
C LYS A 72 -4.22 11.58 19.81
N HIS A 73 -4.51 10.89 20.91
CA HIS A 73 -5.71 10.06 21.11
C HIS A 73 -6.05 9.16 19.92
N LEU A 74 -5.04 8.56 19.27
CA LEU A 74 -5.24 7.77 18.05
C LEU A 74 -4.57 6.39 18.11
N LYS A 75 -5.19 5.43 17.41
CA LYS A 75 -4.59 4.13 17.08
C LYS A 75 -4.05 4.19 15.66
N LEU A 76 -2.73 4.16 15.53
CA LEU A 76 -2.04 4.15 14.24
C LEU A 76 -1.84 2.72 13.78
N TYR A 77 -2.25 2.38 12.56
CA TYR A 77 -1.94 1.09 11.91
C TYR A 77 -0.81 1.32 10.90
N PRO A 78 0.47 1.18 11.29
CA PRO A 78 1.57 1.40 10.38
C PRO A 78 1.67 0.24 9.38
N VAL A 79 2.02 0.57 8.14
CA VAL A 79 2.35 -0.38 7.09
C VAL A 79 3.67 0.03 6.45
N GLY A 80 4.35 -0.92 5.78
CA GLY A 80 5.54 -0.62 5.01
C GLY A 80 5.23 0.21 3.76
N PRO A 81 6.25 0.81 3.11
CA PRO A 81 6.06 1.48 1.83
C PRO A 81 5.63 0.47 0.76
N PHE A 82 4.78 0.92 -0.16
CA PHE A 82 4.38 0.16 -1.34
C PHE A 82 4.96 0.81 -2.59
N PHE A 83 5.21 0.02 -3.64
CA PHE A 83 5.97 0.47 -4.79
C PHE A 83 5.30 0.11 -6.10
N TYR A 84 5.28 1.07 -7.00
CA TYR A 84 5.23 0.80 -8.42
C TYR A 84 6.65 0.79 -8.99
N THR A 85 6.81 0.11 -10.10
CA THR A 85 8.06 0.02 -10.86
C THR A 85 7.78 0.41 -12.31
N PRO A 86 8.78 0.92 -13.04
CA PRO A 86 8.70 1.00 -14.48
C PRO A 86 8.51 -0.36 -15.10
N GLU A 87 7.98 -0.40 -16.32
CA GLU A 87 8.05 -1.61 -17.11
C GLU A 87 9.51 -2.03 -17.27
N HIS A 88 9.81 -3.28 -16.94
CA HIS A 88 11.10 -3.87 -17.24
C HIS A 88 11.23 -3.96 -18.77
N LYS A 89 11.84 -2.96 -19.40
CA LYS A 89 12.41 -3.16 -20.74
C LYS A 89 13.51 -4.21 -20.57
N PRO A 90 13.43 -5.35 -21.29
CA PRO A 90 14.54 -6.28 -21.32
C PRO A 90 15.78 -5.48 -21.73
N MET A 91 16.86 -5.58 -20.94
CA MET A 91 18.14 -5.07 -21.40
C MET A 91 18.47 -5.86 -22.67
N VAL A 92 18.36 -5.21 -23.84
CA VAL A 92 18.86 -5.78 -25.08
C VAL A 92 20.36 -5.95 -24.87
N ASN A 93 20.79 -7.19 -24.67
CA ASN A 93 22.21 -7.55 -24.63
C ASN A 93 22.79 -7.17 -26.00
N ARG A 94 23.35 -5.95 -26.11
CA ARG A 94 24.27 -5.64 -27.20
C ARG A 94 25.52 -6.45 -26.90
N ALA A 95 25.59 -7.64 -27.49
CA ALA A 95 26.83 -8.40 -27.57
C ALA A 95 27.94 -7.44 -28.06
N PRO A 96 29.15 -7.48 -27.49
CA PRO A 96 30.26 -6.74 -28.07
C PRO A 96 30.42 -7.25 -29.50
N ALA A 97 30.43 -6.35 -30.48
CA ALA A 97 30.83 -6.68 -31.83
C ALA A 97 32.27 -7.21 -31.74
N GLY A 98 32.41 -8.55 -31.76
CA GLY A 98 33.71 -9.20 -31.84
C GLY A 98 34.33 -8.85 -33.19
N GLY A 99 35.36 -8.01 -33.15
CA GLY A 99 36.29 -7.84 -34.27
C GLY A 99 37.38 -8.91 -34.15
N TYR A 100 37.52 -9.71 -35.21
CA TYR A 100 38.80 -10.29 -35.61
C TYR A 100 39.37 -9.44 -36.74
#